data_AF-A0A2V6D9E0-F1
#
_entry.id   AF-A0A2V6D9E0-F1
#
_cell.length_a   1.000
_cell.length_b   1.000
_cell.length_c   1.000
_cell.angle_alpha   90.00
_cell.angle_beta   90.00
_cell.angle_gamma   90.00
#
_symmetry.space_group_name_H-M   'P 1'
#
loop_
_entity.id
_entity.type
_entity.pdbx_description
1 polymer ?
#
loop_
_entity_poly.entity_id
_entity_poly.type
_entity_poly.pdbx_seq_one_letter_code
_entity_poly.pdbx_strand_id
1 'polypeptide(L)'
;MTSIKMSVNVVALLAIAWLCQQTCRAQSDVSASADHLIPPVTEDAQDAAYHKIMREKLFVTPANYGRILIIPSGVEGETSIALYSEATPARGIEFRITCTKAQKNIWFATSESSPKRSENPEIRVARYDATVPRTAIEAVHDALKKEIERRKPLEPIGKAYVDGTAIEFALPRSGGKTAVGIFGPATQGPRMSQLVRLTKALTRYCMSPSNRSMLVGQVEDIARSLR
;
A
#
# COMPACT_ATOMS: atom_id res chain seq x y z
N MET A 1 16.09 -63.45 -40.01
CA MET A 1 15.01 -63.80 -39.04
C MET A 1 15.55 -63.43 -37.66
N THR A 2 15.34 -62.23 -37.09
CA THR A 2 14.13 -61.72 -36.39
C THR A 2 13.53 -62.78 -35.43
N SER A 3 13.18 -62.52 -34.16
CA SER A 3 12.76 -61.26 -33.54
C SER A 3 12.70 -61.35 -31.99
N ILE A 4 13.07 -60.23 -31.35
CA ILE A 4 12.39 -59.55 -30.23
C ILE A 4 12.28 -60.28 -28.88
N LYS A 5 13.16 -59.90 -27.95
CA LYS A 5 12.90 -59.86 -26.50
C LYS A 5 13.25 -58.45 -25.97
N MET A 6 12.28 -57.55 -25.94
CA MET A 6 12.36 -56.28 -25.20
C MET A 6 10.97 -55.67 -25.10
N SER A 7 10.22 -55.97 -24.04
CA SER A 7 8.88 -55.39 -23.86
C SER A 7 8.34 -55.40 -22.43
N VAL A 8 9.20 -55.37 -21.39
CA VAL A 8 8.71 -55.31 -20.00
C VAL A 8 9.23 -54.10 -19.20
N ASN A 9 10.34 -53.47 -19.57
CA ASN A 9 10.94 -52.40 -18.74
C ASN A 9 10.53 -50.96 -19.08
N VAL A 10 9.87 -50.70 -20.21
CA VAL A 10 9.53 -49.32 -20.62
C VAL A 10 8.20 -48.83 -19.99
N VAL A 11 7.23 -49.74 -19.79
CA VAL A 11 5.91 -49.38 -19.26
C VAL A 11 5.98 -49.00 -17.77
N ALA A 12 6.82 -49.69 -16.99
CA ALA A 12 7.00 -49.39 -15.57
C ALA A 12 7.69 -48.04 -15.32
N LEU A 13 8.65 -47.64 -16.18
CA LEU A 13 9.33 -46.35 -16.07
C LEU A 13 8.44 -45.16 -16.46
N LEU A 14 7.53 -45.34 -17.43
CA LEU A 14 6.58 -44.30 -17.82
C LEU A 14 5.50 -44.05 -16.75
N ALA A 15 5.07 -45.09 -16.03
CA ALA A 15 4.10 -44.94 -14.93
C ALA A 15 4.67 -44.16 -13.73
N ILE A 16 5.96 -44.32 -13.41
CA ILE A 16 6.63 -43.59 -12.32
C ILE A 16 6.83 -42.11 -12.70
N ALA A 17 7.19 -41.82 -13.96
CA ALA A 17 7.30 -40.44 -14.45
C ALA A 17 5.94 -39.72 -14.44
N TRP A 18 4.84 -40.42 -14.71
CA TRP A 18 3.49 -39.84 -14.65
C TRP A 18 3.02 -39.59 -13.21
N LEU A 19 3.38 -40.46 -12.26
CA LEU A 19 3.10 -40.24 -10.83
C LEU A 19 3.91 -39.07 -10.26
N CYS A 20 5.18 -38.90 -10.64
CA CYS A 20 6.01 -37.76 -10.24
C CYS A 20 5.52 -36.42 -10.83
N GLN A 21 4.90 -36.43 -12.01
CA GLN A 21 4.29 -35.22 -12.58
C GLN A 21 2.98 -34.83 -11.90
N GLN A 22 2.26 -35.78 -11.28
CA GLN A 22 1.06 -35.49 -10.50
C GLN A 22 1.38 -35.02 -9.07
N THR A 23 2.46 -35.50 -8.46
CA THR A 23 2.86 -35.06 -7.11
C THR A 23 3.55 -33.70 -7.07
N CYS A 24 4.09 -33.18 -8.18
CA CYS A 24 4.54 -31.78 -8.28
C CYS A 24 3.41 -30.78 -8.56
N ARG A 25 2.17 -31.24 -8.78
CA ARG A 25 0.99 -30.37 -8.94
C ARG A 25 0.13 -30.25 -7.69
N ALA A 26 0.47 -30.96 -6.62
CA ALA A 26 -0.11 -30.75 -5.32
C ALA A 26 0.79 -29.79 -4.52
N GLN A 27 0.20 -28.68 -4.09
CA GLN A 27 0.73 -27.78 -3.05
C GLN A 27 1.65 -26.63 -3.49
N SER A 28 1.26 -25.94 -4.57
CA SER A 28 1.31 -24.48 -4.54
C SER A 28 -0.10 -23.96 -4.29
N ASP A 29 -0.63 -24.24 -3.09
CA ASP A 29 -1.68 -23.41 -2.49
C ASP A 29 -1.03 -22.06 -2.14
N VAL A 30 -0.65 -21.31 -3.19
CA VAL A 30 -0.45 -19.88 -3.08
C VAL A 30 -1.85 -19.37 -2.78
N SER A 31 -2.14 -19.22 -1.49
CA SER A 31 -3.30 -18.49 -0.97
C SER A 31 -3.61 -17.38 -1.97
N ALA A 32 -4.75 -17.46 -2.65
CA ALA A 32 -5.10 -16.57 -3.75
C ALA A 32 -5.12 -15.13 -3.22
N SER A 33 -3.98 -14.46 -3.29
CA SER A 33 -3.79 -13.13 -2.75
C SER A 33 -4.40 -12.16 -3.75
N ALA A 34 -5.21 -11.23 -3.25
CA ALA A 34 -5.91 -10.29 -4.11
C ALA A 34 -4.93 -9.26 -4.70
N ASP A 35 -4.80 -9.20 -6.03
CA ASP A 35 -4.04 -8.15 -6.73
C ASP A 35 -4.88 -6.87 -6.93
N HIS A 36 -5.63 -6.49 -5.90
CA HIS A 36 -6.45 -5.29 -5.87
C HIS A 36 -6.55 -4.74 -4.45
N LEU A 37 -6.86 -3.46 -4.34
CA LEU A 37 -7.22 -2.84 -3.06
C LEU A 37 -8.55 -3.40 -2.54
N ILE A 38 -8.76 -3.31 -1.23
CA ILE A 38 -10.04 -3.66 -0.59
C ILE A 38 -10.76 -2.39 -0.16
N PRO A 39 -12.11 -2.38 -0.11
CA PRO A 39 -12.84 -1.25 0.47
C PRO A 39 -12.51 -1.09 1.96
N PRO A 40 -12.61 0.12 2.53
CA PRO A 40 -12.52 0.29 3.97
C PRO A 40 -13.62 -0.52 4.66
N VAL A 41 -13.27 -1.17 5.77
CA VAL A 41 -14.26 -1.69 6.70
C VAL A 41 -14.92 -0.46 7.35
N THR A 42 -16.24 -0.48 7.52
CA THR A 42 -16.95 0.61 8.22
C THR A 42 -16.29 0.86 9.57
N GLU A 43 -15.89 2.11 9.84
CA GLU A 43 -15.21 2.49 11.09
C GLU A 43 -16.05 2.04 12.28
N ASP A 44 -15.54 1.08 13.06
CA ASP A 44 -16.08 0.80 14.38
C ASP A 44 -15.83 2.03 15.26
N ALA A 45 -16.84 2.45 16.02
CA ALA A 45 -16.75 3.60 16.91
C ALA A 45 -15.65 3.49 17.99
N GLN A 46 -15.00 2.31 18.10
CA GLN A 46 -13.98 1.99 19.08
C GLN A 46 -12.66 2.76 18.88
N ASP A 47 -12.38 3.31 17.69
CA ASP A 47 -11.08 3.93 17.39
C ASP A 47 -11.10 5.46 17.26
N ALA A 48 -12.13 6.13 17.79
CA ALA A 48 -12.28 7.58 17.67
C ALA A 48 -11.06 8.38 18.17
N ALA A 49 -10.41 7.92 19.24
CA ALA A 49 -9.20 8.55 19.80
C ALA A 49 -7.98 8.41 18.86
N TYR A 50 -7.78 7.22 18.29
CA TYR A 50 -6.75 6.98 17.28
C TYR A 50 -6.95 7.91 16.07
N HIS A 51 -8.14 7.90 15.48
CA HIS A 51 -8.44 8.73 14.32
C HIS A 51 -8.37 10.24 14.61
N LYS A 52 -8.71 10.67 15.83
CA LYS A 52 -8.56 12.07 16.26
C LYS A 52 -7.08 12.48 16.21
N ILE A 53 -6.19 11.71 16.82
CA ILE A 53 -4.75 12.02 16.83
C ILE A 53 -4.17 11.99 15.42
N MET A 54 -4.58 11.03 14.58
CA MET A 54 -4.18 10.98 13.17
C MET A 54 -4.55 12.27 12.42
N ARG A 55 -5.79 12.76 12.59
CA ARG A 55 -6.25 14.01 11.98
C ARG A 55 -5.45 15.23 12.48
N GLU A 56 -5.25 15.33 13.78
CA GLU A 56 -4.59 16.47 14.41
C GLU A 56 -3.08 16.52 14.14
N LYS A 57 -2.43 15.36 13.93
CA LYS A 57 -0.97 15.27 13.88
C LYS A 57 -0.42 14.91 12.50
N LEU A 58 -1.07 14.00 11.77
CA LEU A 58 -0.57 13.52 10.47
C LEU A 58 -1.29 14.15 9.28
N PHE A 59 -2.59 14.49 9.40
CA PHE A 59 -3.38 15.00 8.27
C PHE A 59 -3.47 16.53 8.21
N VAL A 60 -2.45 17.22 8.73
CA VAL A 60 -2.39 18.69 8.85
C VAL A 60 -2.21 19.44 7.52
N THR A 61 -1.89 18.74 6.43
CA THR A 61 -1.75 19.32 5.09
C THR A 61 -2.91 18.87 4.19
N PRO A 62 -3.48 19.74 3.33
CA PRO A 62 -4.43 19.32 2.30
C PRO A 62 -3.89 18.22 1.39
N ALA A 63 -4.78 17.42 0.81
CA ALA A 63 -4.42 16.29 -0.04
C ALA A 63 -5.33 16.20 -1.27
N ASN A 64 -5.50 17.29 -2.02
CA ASN A 64 -6.45 17.38 -3.13
C ASN A 64 -6.09 16.49 -4.34
N TYR A 65 -4.84 16.01 -4.43
CA TYR A 65 -4.41 15.01 -5.43
C TYR A 65 -4.36 13.58 -4.88
N GLY A 66 -4.52 13.41 -3.57
CA GLY A 66 -4.55 12.12 -2.90
C GLY A 66 -3.70 12.08 -1.63
N ARG A 67 -4.02 11.14 -0.75
CA ARG A 67 -3.28 10.84 0.46
C ARG A 67 -2.93 9.36 0.51
N ILE A 68 -1.71 9.06 0.91
CA ILE A 68 -1.27 7.71 1.25
C ILE A 68 -0.98 7.69 2.74
N LEU A 69 -1.53 6.73 3.47
CA LEU A 69 -1.25 6.52 4.88
C LEU A 69 -0.65 5.12 5.06
N ILE A 70 0.54 5.05 5.65
CA ILE A 70 1.22 3.81 6.00
C ILE A 70 0.99 3.58 7.50
N ILE A 71 0.35 2.46 7.81
CA ILE A 71 0.07 2.00 9.18
C ILE A 71 0.96 0.78 9.44
N PRO A 72 2.12 0.96 10.09
CA PRO A 72 3.05 -0.14 10.33
C PRO A 72 2.49 -1.11 11.38
N SER A 73 2.88 -2.38 11.27
CA SER A 73 2.57 -3.41 12.28
C SER A 73 3.52 -3.40 13.49
N GLY A 74 4.61 -2.64 13.40
CA GLY A 74 5.65 -2.55 14.43
C GLY A 74 5.58 -1.28 15.26
N VAL A 75 6.65 -1.03 16.02
CA VAL A 75 6.78 0.14 16.91
C VAL A 75 7.01 1.46 16.14
N GLU A 76 7.31 1.38 14.84
CA GLU A 76 7.47 2.54 13.98
C GLU A 76 6.18 3.37 13.95
N GLY A 77 6.32 4.70 13.85
CA GLY A 77 5.16 5.56 13.68
C GLY A 77 4.58 5.55 12.27
N GLU A 78 3.28 5.79 12.21
CA GLU A 78 2.50 5.98 11.01
C GLU A 78 3.07 7.11 10.17
N THR A 79 2.94 6.96 8.85
CA THR A 79 3.45 7.94 7.88
C THR A 79 2.33 8.35 6.94
N SER A 80 2.03 9.64 6.85
CA SER A 80 1.10 10.20 5.87
C SER A 80 1.85 10.96 4.77
N ILE A 81 1.51 10.69 3.52
CA ILE A 81 2.00 11.38 2.34
C ILE A 81 0.80 12.09 1.71
N ALA A 82 0.80 13.41 1.74
CA ALA A 82 -0.23 14.26 1.13
C ALA A 82 0.28 14.83 -0.20
N LEU A 83 -0.50 14.61 -1.26
CA LEU A 83 -0.26 15.15 -2.60
C LEU A 83 -1.22 16.31 -2.82
N TYR A 84 -0.69 17.50 -3.12
CA TYR A 84 -1.55 18.65 -3.30
C TYR A 84 -1.00 19.72 -4.24
N SER A 85 -1.87 20.64 -4.62
CA SER A 85 -1.52 21.87 -5.32
C SER A 85 -1.93 23.07 -4.48
N GLU A 86 -1.14 24.13 -4.47
CA GLU A 86 -1.50 25.40 -3.86
C GLU A 86 -1.29 26.55 -4.83
N ALA A 87 -2.21 27.52 -4.82
CA ALA A 87 -2.04 28.75 -5.56
C ALA A 87 -1.13 29.69 -4.75
N THR A 88 -0.02 30.10 -5.36
CA THR A 88 0.90 31.08 -4.78
C THR A 88 0.82 32.39 -5.56
N PRO A 89 0.79 33.55 -4.89
CA PRO A 89 0.73 34.84 -5.57
C PRO A 89 1.88 35.08 -6.57
N ALA A 90 3.06 34.53 -6.28
CA ALA A 90 4.28 34.78 -7.05
C ALA A 90 4.57 33.75 -8.16
N ARG A 91 4.06 32.51 -8.05
CA ARG A 91 4.44 31.41 -8.95
C ARG A 91 3.24 30.70 -9.61
N GLY A 92 2.03 31.19 -9.37
CA GLY A 92 0.82 30.49 -9.81
C GLY A 92 0.62 29.20 -9.04
N ILE A 93 0.13 28.16 -9.70
CA ILE A 93 -0.14 26.85 -9.08
C ILE A 93 1.16 26.08 -8.90
N GLU A 94 1.55 25.83 -7.65
CA GLU A 94 2.69 24.97 -7.30
C GLU A 94 2.19 23.61 -6.80
N PHE A 95 2.83 22.53 -7.26
CA PHE A 95 2.52 21.18 -6.86
C PHE A 95 3.50 20.70 -5.80
N ARG A 96 2.97 20.09 -4.73
CA ARG A 96 3.73 19.79 -3.52
C ARG A 96 3.37 18.44 -2.96
N ILE A 97 4.34 17.87 -2.24
CA ILE A 97 4.17 16.65 -1.46
C ILE A 97 4.63 16.94 -0.04
N THR A 98 3.78 16.63 0.94
CA THR A 98 4.14 16.64 2.36
C THR A 98 4.16 15.22 2.88
N CYS A 99 5.27 14.81 3.49
CA CYS A 99 5.35 13.58 4.27
C CYS A 99 5.40 13.94 5.76
N THR A 100 4.43 13.46 6.54
CA THR A 100 4.43 13.51 8.00
C THR A 100 4.68 12.12 8.55
N LYS A 101 5.56 11.99 9.54
CA LYS A 101 5.87 10.70 10.19
C LYS A 101 5.82 10.85 11.70
N ALA A 102 4.98 10.05 12.36
CA ALA A 102 5.00 9.95 13.81
C ALA A 102 6.30 9.28 14.28
N GLN A 103 6.84 9.70 15.43
CA GLN A 103 8.04 9.07 16.00
C GLN A 103 7.76 7.70 16.61
N LYS A 104 6.51 7.43 16.99
CA LYS A 104 6.04 6.17 17.57
C LYS A 104 4.67 5.82 17.01
N ASN A 105 4.35 4.53 17.00
CA ASN A 105 3.06 4.00 16.59
C ASN A 105 1.92 4.60 17.44
N ILE A 106 1.01 5.33 16.79
CA ILE A 106 -0.14 6.00 17.40
C ILE A 106 -1.14 4.95 17.85
N TRP A 107 -1.40 3.93 17.04
CA TRP A 107 -2.29 2.82 17.41
C TRP A 107 -1.87 2.17 18.73
N PHE A 108 -0.59 1.83 18.90
CA PHE A 108 -0.08 1.28 20.16
C PHE A 108 -0.10 2.26 21.33
N ALA A 109 -0.06 3.58 21.07
CA ALA A 109 -0.15 4.58 22.13
C ALA A 109 -1.59 4.79 22.62
N THR A 110 -2.60 4.45 21.81
CA THR A 110 -4.02 4.74 22.07
C THR A 110 -4.90 3.51 22.25
N SER A 111 -4.47 2.34 21.75
CA SER A 111 -5.27 1.11 21.78
C SER A 111 -5.59 0.68 23.21
N GLU A 112 -6.80 0.19 23.41
CA GLU A 112 -7.27 -0.32 24.72
C GLU A 112 -6.48 -1.53 25.19
N SER A 113 -5.92 -2.29 24.25
CA SER A 113 -5.07 -3.45 24.51
C SER A 113 -3.65 -3.08 24.96
N SER A 114 -3.26 -1.80 24.87
CA SER A 114 -1.93 -1.33 25.24
C SER A 114 -1.80 -1.06 26.73
N PRO A 115 -0.86 -1.69 27.46
CA PRO A 115 -0.60 -1.38 28.87
C PRO A 115 -0.03 0.03 29.09
N LYS A 116 0.38 0.71 28.01
CA LYS A 116 0.88 2.09 28.02
C LYS A 116 -0.10 3.08 27.40
N ARG A 117 -1.39 2.73 27.33
CA ARG A 117 -2.45 3.60 26.82
C ARG A 117 -2.41 4.95 27.53
N SER A 118 -2.49 6.01 26.74
CA SER A 118 -2.73 7.37 27.20
C SER A 118 -3.80 7.99 26.32
N GLU A 119 -4.74 8.73 26.92
CA GLU A 119 -5.76 9.47 26.14
C GLU A 119 -5.13 10.62 25.34
N ASN A 120 -4.03 11.19 25.85
CA ASN A 120 -3.27 12.26 25.20
C ASN A 120 -1.77 11.92 25.13
N PRO A 121 -1.36 10.93 24.34
CA PRO A 121 0.03 10.54 24.25
C PRO A 121 0.86 11.67 23.60
N GLU A 122 1.99 12.04 24.21
CA GLU A 122 2.93 12.97 23.56
C GLU A 122 3.57 12.26 22.36
N ILE A 123 3.08 12.57 21.15
CA ILE A 123 3.58 12.04 19.88
C ILE A 123 4.15 13.20 19.08
N ARG A 124 5.48 13.17 18.89
CA ARG A 124 6.17 14.09 18.00
C ARG A 124 6.05 13.59 16.56
N VAL A 125 5.90 14.54 15.64
CA VAL A 125 5.79 14.28 14.20
C VAL A 125 6.90 15.02 13.46
N ALA A 126 7.63 14.29 12.63
CA ALA A 126 8.55 14.87 11.66
C ALA A 126 7.76 15.24 10.38
N ARG A 127 8.08 16.40 9.79
CA ARG A 127 7.44 16.89 8.56
C ARG A 127 8.49 17.17 7.50
N TYR A 128 8.23 16.70 6.28
CA TYR A 128 9.09 16.87 5.12
C TYR A 128 8.26 17.37 3.95
N ASP A 129 8.50 18.61 3.54
CA ASP A 129 7.84 19.22 2.38
C ASP A 129 8.77 19.21 1.16
N ALA A 130 8.18 18.98 -0.02
CA ALA A 130 8.88 19.00 -1.29
C ALA A 130 7.99 19.61 -2.38
N THR A 131 8.58 20.44 -3.25
CA THR A 131 7.96 20.80 -4.53
C THR A 131 8.17 19.66 -5.51
N VAL A 132 7.17 19.40 -6.36
CA VAL A 132 7.19 18.29 -7.32
C VAL A 132 6.71 18.79 -8.69
N PRO A 133 7.25 18.28 -9.81
CA PRO A 133 6.69 18.55 -11.13
C PRO A 133 5.22 18.12 -11.22
N ARG A 134 4.44 18.92 -11.96
CA ARG A 134 3.04 18.62 -12.26
C ARG A 134 2.86 17.23 -12.87
N THR A 135 3.76 16.84 -13.77
CA THR A 135 3.72 15.54 -14.44
C THR A 135 3.75 14.37 -13.46
N ALA A 136 4.56 14.47 -12.40
CA ALA A 136 4.66 13.43 -11.40
C ALA A 136 3.43 13.34 -10.51
N ILE A 137 2.91 14.47 -10.03
CA ILE A 137 1.74 14.45 -9.14
C ILE A 137 0.48 13.96 -9.88
N GLU A 138 0.32 14.34 -11.15
CA GLU A 138 -0.76 13.84 -12.01
C GLU A 138 -0.60 12.34 -12.29
N ALA A 139 0.63 11.86 -12.51
CA ALA A 139 0.90 10.43 -12.67
C ALA A 139 0.51 9.62 -11.43
N VAL A 140 0.89 10.10 -10.25
CA VAL A 140 0.52 9.45 -8.99
C VAL A 140 -1.00 9.50 -8.78
N HIS A 141 -1.63 10.65 -9.00
CA HIS A 141 -3.08 10.81 -8.86
C HIS A 141 -3.85 9.81 -9.75
N ASP A 142 -3.49 9.71 -11.03
CA ASP A 142 -4.15 8.80 -11.96
C ASP A 142 -3.96 7.34 -11.57
N ALA A 143 -2.75 6.97 -11.11
CA ALA A 143 -2.47 5.63 -10.61
C ALA A 143 -3.33 5.30 -9.39
N LEU A 144 -3.40 6.20 -8.40
CA LEU A 144 -4.26 6.03 -7.23
C LEU A 144 -5.73 5.91 -7.64
N LYS A 145 -6.19 6.74 -8.58
CA LYS A 145 -7.58 6.78 -9.02
C LYS A 145 -7.98 5.45 -9.61
N LYS A 146 -7.17 4.95 -10.54
CA LYS A 146 -7.38 3.68 -11.21
C LYS A 146 -7.41 2.50 -10.24
N GLU A 147 -6.48 2.43 -9.29
CA GLU A 147 -6.43 1.32 -8.34
C GLU A 147 -7.57 1.39 -7.30
N ILE A 148 -7.94 2.59 -6.85
CA ILE A 148 -9.09 2.79 -5.94
C ILE A 148 -10.41 2.45 -6.65
N GLU A 149 -10.55 2.74 -7.95
CA GLU A 149 -11.73 2.36 -8.75
C GLU A 149 -11.83 0.85 -8.97
N ARG A 150 -10.71 0.13 -8.94
CA ARG A 150 -10.63 -1.33 -9.10
C ARG A 150 -10.81 -2.11 -7.80
N ARG A 151 -10.92 -1.43 -6.67
CA ARG A 151 -11.04 -2.09 -5.36
C ARG A 151 -12.24 -3.03 -5.31
N LYS A 152 -12.08 -4.18 -4.66
CA LYS A 152 -13.13 -5.19 -4.47
C LYS A 152 -13.04 -5.78 -3.07
N PRO A 153 -14.17 -6.19 -2.46
CA PRO A 153 -14.13 -7.02 -1.26
C PRO A 153 -13.27 -8.25 -1.48
N LEU A 154 -12.64 -8.75 -0.42
CA LEU A 154 -12.01 -10.06 -0.47
C LEU A 154 -13.10 -11.12 -0.52
N GLU A 155 -12.85 -12.18 -1.30
CA GLU A 155 -13.60 -13.42 -1.14
C GLU A 155 -13.39 -13.95 0.29
N PRO A 156 -14.39 -14.56 0.93
CA PRO A 156 -14.26 -15.11 2.28
C PRO A 156 -13.14 -16.15 2.33
N ILE A 157 -11.97 -15.72 2.80
CA ILE A 157 -10.87 -16.62 3.10
C ILE A 157 -11.07 -17.00 4.56
N GLY A 158 -11.16 -18.29 4.89
CA GLY A 158 -11.33 -18.79 6.27
C GLY A 158 -10.12 -18.51 7.20
N LYS A 159 -9.31 -17.49 6.93
CA LYS A 159 -8.13 -17.09 7.69
C LYS A 159 -8.27 -15.63 8.10
N ALA A 160 -8.22 -15.38 9.40
CA ALA A 160 -8.05 -14.03 9.94
C ALA A 160 -6.58 -13.63 9.83
N TYR A 161 -6.31 -12.47 9.23
CA TYR A 161 -4.99 -11.85 9.26
C TYR A 161 -4.94 -10.92 10.47
N VAL A 162 -4.19 -11.31 11.50
CA VAL A 162 -4.17 -10.58 12.79
C VAL A 162 -3.09 -9.49 12.80
N ASP A 163 -2.05 -9.59 11.97
CA ASP A 163 -0.93 -8.64 11.98
C ASP A 163 -0.38 -8.37 10.58
N GLY A 164 -0.19 -7.09 10.25
CA GLY A 164 0.65 -6.67 9.13
C GLY A 164 0.50 -5.20 8.75
N THR A 165 1.52 -4.67 8.07
CA THR A 165 1.50 -3.27 7.63
C THR A 165 0.36 -3.05 6.65
N ALA A 166 -0.53 -2.11 6.96
CA ALA A 166 -1.58 -1.65 6.07
C ALA A 166 -1.16 -0.35 5.39
N ILE A 167 -1.65 -0.14 4.17
CA ILE A 167 -1.51 1.15 3.47
C ILE A 167 -2.89 1.57 2.99
N GLU A 168 -3.35 2.71 3.46
CA GLU A 168 -4.58 3.33 3.00
C GLU A 168 -4.27 4.34 1.90
N PHE A 169 -5.00 4.23 0.79
CA PHE A 169 -4.97 5.17 -0.32
C PHE A 169 -6.30 5.90 -0.37
N ALA A 170 -6.25 7.23 -0.28
CA ALA A 170 -7.42 8.08 -0.22
C ALA A 170 -7.40 9.14 -1.33
N LEU A 171 -8.53 9.30 -2.03
CA LEU A 171 -8.72 10.29 -3.07
C LEU A 171 -9.97 11.12 -2.83
N PRO A 172 -9.87 12.45 -2.74
CA PRO A 172 -11.02 13.33 -2.68
C PRO A 172 -11.91 13.15 -3.94
N ARG A 173 -13.22 13.12 -3.73
CA ARG A 173 -14.24 13.15 -4.80
C ARG A 173 -15.07 14.43 -4.70
N SER A 174 -15.82 14.72 -5.76
CA SER A 174 -16.83 15.77 -5.76
C SER A 174 -17.86 15.52 -4.65
N GLY A 175 -18.37 16.60 -4.06
CA GLY A 175 -19.36 16.52 -2.97
C GLY A 175 -18.77 16.14 -1.60
N GLY A 176 -17.46 16.32 -1.39
CA GLY A 176 -16.81 16.16 -0.07
C GLY A 176 -16.58 14.72 0.38
N LYS A 177 -16.97 13.72 -0.43
CA LYS A 177 -16.70 12.31 -0.14
C LYS A 177 -15.26 11.96 -0.51
N THR A 178 -14.64 11.07 0.24
CA THR A 178 -13.31 10.53 -0.08
C THR A 178 -13.45 9.07 -0.49
N ALA A 179 -12.83 8.70 -1.61
CA ALA A 179 -12.70 7.31 -2.03
C ALA A 179 -11.47 6.70 -1.38
N VAL A 180 -11.67 5.57 -0.69
CA VAL A 180 -10.61 4.90 0.04
C VAL A 180 -10.44 3.48 -0.49
N GLY A 181 -9.18 3.04 -0.61
CA GLY A 181 -8.81 1.65 -0.84
C GLY A 181 -7.65 1.26 0.06
N ILE A 182 -7.70 0.06 0.60
CA ILE A 182 -6.72 -0.44 1.56
C ILE A 182 -5.89 -1.55 0.91
N PHE A 183 -4.59 -1.47 1.10
CA PHE A 183 -3.65 -2.57 0.96
C PHE A 183 -3.38 -3.15 2.34
N GLY A 184 -3.40 -4.48 2.46
CA GLY A 184 -3.10 -5.19 3.70
C GLY A 184 -2.55 -6.60 3.44
N PRO A 185 -2.40 -7.43 4.48
CA PRO A 185 -1.75 -8.74 4.37
C PRO A 185 -2.36 -9.69 3.32
N ALA A 186 -3.67 -9.55 3.09
CA ALA A 186 -4.43 -10.36 2.14
C ALA A 186 -4.36 -9.86 0.69
N THR A 187 -3.86 -8.64 0.45
CA THR A 187 -3.74 -8.06 -0.89
C THR A 187 -2.30 -8.21 -1.36
N GLN A 188 -2.04 -9.17 -2.26
CA GLN A 188 -0.71 -9.34 -2.83
C GLN A 188 -0.84 -9.64 -4.33
N GLY A 189 0.15 -9.18 -5.09
CA GLY A 189 0.20 -9.38 -6.53
C GLY A 189 1.07 -8.32 -7.22
N PRO A 190 1.26 -8.44 -8.54
CA PRO A 190 2.12 -7.53 -9.29
C PRO A 190 1.72 -6.05 -9.16
N ARG A 191 0.43 -5.72 -9.22
CA ARG A 191 -0.05 -4.33 -9.08
C ARG A 191 0.15 -3.82 -7.67
N MET A 192 -0.22 -4.61 -6.67
CA MET A 192 -0.03 -4.22 -5.27
C MET A 192 1.45 -4.04 -4.94
N SER A 193 2.33 -4.87 -5.50
CA SER A 193 3.79 -4.69 -5.40
C SER A 193 4.25 -3.36 -5.99
N GLN A 194 3.75 -2.97 -7.17
CA GLN A 194 4.05 -1.66 -7.76
C GLN A 194 3.53 -0.50 -6.89
N LEU A 195 2.35 -0.63 -6.30
CA LEU A 195 1.77 0.39 -5.43
C LEU A 195 2.58 0.56 -4.13
N VAL A 196 3.08 -0.53 -3.56
CA VAL A 196 4.03 -0.50 -2.43
C VAL A 196 5.36 0.14 -2.85
N ARG A 197 5.88 -0.18 -4.04
CA ARG A 197 7.10 0.45 -4.58
C ARG A 197 6.91 1.96 -4.77
N LEU A 198 5.75 2.38 -5.29
CA LEU A 198 5.39 3.79 -5.45
C LEU A 198 5.38 4.51 -4.11
N THR A 199 4.75 3.92 -3.10
CA THR A 199 4.70 4.45 -1.74
C THR A 199 6.11 4.64 -1.16
N LYS A 200 6.97 3.63 -1.29
CA LYS A 200 8.38 3.70 -0.86
C LYS A 200 9.18 4.77 -1.63
N ALA A 201 8.93 4.92 -2.93
CA ALA A 201 9.58 5.95 -3.75
C ALA A 201 9.17 7.36 -3.30
N LEU A 202 7.89 7.59 -3.04
CA LEU A 202 7.36 8.86 -2.51
C LEU A 202 7.93 9.19 -1.13
N THR A 203 7.98 8.23 -0.21
CA THR A 203 8.60 8.45 1.11
C THR A 203 10.06 8.88 0.97
N ARG A 204 10.85 8.16 0.15
CA ARG A 204 12.27 8.50 -0.10
C ARG A 204 12.42 9.88 -0.74
N TYR A 205 11.57 10.20 -1.72
CA TYR A 205 11.57 11.50 -2.39
C TYR A 205 11.38 12.66 -1.40
N CYS A 206 10.40 12.54 -0.49
CA CYS A 206 10.16 13.56 0.53
C CYS A 206 11.35 13.69 1.50
N MET A 207 11.87 12.56 1.98
CA MET A 207 12.87 12.51 3.06
C MET A 207 14.32 12.68 2.59
N SER A 208 14.60 12.73 1.28
CA SER A 208 15.96 12.83 0.73
C SER A 208 16.15 14.08 -0.16
N PRO A 209 16.23 15.31 0.41
CA PRO A 209 16.31 16.54 -0.38
C PRO A 209 17.40 16.55 -1.45
N SER A 210 18.57 16.01 -1.14
CA SER A 210 19.73 15.95 -2.06
C SER A 210 19.53 15.05 -3.29
N ASN A 211 18.60 14.10 -3.24
CA ASN A 211 18.41 13.09 -4.30
C ASN A 211 17.09 13.27 -5.08
N ARG A 212 16.36 14.37 -4.84
CA ARG A 212 15.01 14.57 -5.39
C ARG A 212 14.95 14.55 -6.91
N SER A 213 15.94 15.11 -7.60
CA SER A 213 16.01 15.14 -9.06
C SER A 213 16.06 13.73 -9.70
N MET A 214 16.73 12.79 -9.06
CA MET A 214 16.75 11.38 -9.50
C MET A 214 15.47 10.65 -9.08
N LEU A 215 15.02 10.87 -7.83
CA LEU A 215 13.89 10.15 -7.25
C LEU A 215 12.54 10.52 -7.90
N VAL A 216 12.40 11.74 -8.43
CA VAL A 216 11.17 12.13 -9.13
C VAL A 216 10.94 11.29 -10.39
N GLY A 217 11.99 11.00 -11.17
CA GLY A 217 11.87 10.13 -12.35
C GLY A 217 11.40 8.72 -11.97
N GLN A 218 11.93 8.17 -10.89
CA GLN A 218 11.48 6.87 -10.37
C GLN A 218 10.00 6.89 -9.94
N VAL A 219 9.55 7.96 -9.28
CA VAL A 219 8.14 8.13 -8.90
C VAL A 219 7.26 8.16 -10.15
N GLU A 220 7.65 8.93 -11.17
CA GLU A 220 6.90 9.02 -12.43
C GLU A 220 6.82 7.68 -13.14
N ASP A 221 7.95 6.98 -13.31
CA ASP A 221 8.02 5.71 -14.04
C ASP A 221 7.16 4.63 -13.39
N ILE A 222 7.23 4.51 -12.06
CA ILE A 222 6.41 3.54 -11.31
C ILE A 222 4.93 3.92 -11.43
N ALA A 223 4.58 5.19 -11.24
CA ALA A 223 3.18 5.63 -11.34
C ALA A 223 2.60 5.40 -12.75
N ARG A 224 3.38 5.65 -13.81
CA ARG A 224 2.97 5.38 -15.19
C ARG A 224 2.80 3.89 -15.48
N SER A 225 3.56 3.01 -14.84
CA SER A 225 3.39 1.55 -15.00
C SER A 225 2.07 1.02 -14.44
N LEU A 226 1.41 1.79 -13.55
CA LEU A 226 0.11 1.47 -12.98
C LEU A 226 -1.06 1.98 -13.84
N ARG A 227 -0.83 3.03 -14.67
CA ARG A 227 -1.81 3.61 -15.61
C ARG A 227 -2.29 2.63 -16.67
#